data_AF-A0A6B3AH73-F1
#
_entry.id   AF-A0A6B3AH73-F1
#
_cell.length_a   1.000
_cell.length_b   1.000
_cell.length_c   1.000
_cell.angle_alpha   90.00
_cell.angle_beta   90.00
_cell.angle_gamma   90.00
#
_symmetry.space_group_name_H-M   'P 1'
#
loop_
_entity.id
_entity.type
_entity.pdbx_description
1 polymer ?
#
loop_
_entity_poly.entity_id
_entity_poly.type
_entity_poly.pdbx_seq_one_letter_code
_entity_poly.pdbx_strand_id
1 'polypeptide(L)'
;MTSAATPPPLSGRLNTLVIGGRTDAEGTLLTPRGELVEGCAEILAETLDALPAGTVRIDLDMSGVHFMDTAGLRFLDVLRAHAHRRSVPVTATRWNGQPRRILELAGLDTTDPLRTPVPDPDPAPTTSAVALERAEQLHVLRAEVEQLRQAIASRPVIDQARGILMATHGCTSDEAWHILREASQLSNTKLHTIAAALTAGAGTEGEPPPPAVRTALA
;
A
#
# COMPACT_ATOMS: atom_id res chain seq x y z
N MET A 1 7.79 22.80 51.13
CA MET A 1 8.01 21.46 50.56
C MET A 1 6.78 21.11 49.75
N THR A 2 6.78 21.42 48.46
CA THR A 2 5.67 21.15 47.54
C THR A 2 5.82 19.72 47.04
N SER A 3 4.91 18.86 47.46
CA SER A 3 4.81 17.46 47.03
C SER A 3 4.45 17.43 45.54
N ALA A 4 5.35 16.88 44.73
CA ALA A 4 5.10 16.65 43.31
C ALA A 4 4.10 15.50 43.16
N ALA A 5 2.94 15.79 42.56
CA ALA A 5 1.91 14.81 42.28
C ALA A 5 2.44 13.80 41.23
N THR A 6 2.50 12.53 41.62
CA THR A 6 2.76 11.42 40.70
C THR A 6 1.61 11.34 39.69
N PRO A 7 1.86 11.49 38.37
CA PRO A 7 0.81 11.34 37.37
C PRO A 7 0.24 9.91 37.37
N PRO A 8 -1.05 9.74 37.05
CA PRO A 8 -1.70 8.43 37.07
C PRO A 8 -1.05 7.47 36.05
N PRO A 9 -1.01 6.15 36.34
CA PRO A 9 -0.48 5.18 35.41
C PRO A 9 -1.37 5.11 34.15
N LEU A 10 -0.76 5.34 32.99
CA LEU A 10 -1.36 5.09 31.69
C LEU A 10 -1.42 3.57 31.52
N SER A 11 -2.62 3.00 31.46
CA SER A 11 -2.78 1.55 31.34
C SER A 11 -3.96 1.20 30.44
N GLY A 12 -3.65 0.77 29.22
CA GLY A 12 -4.56 0.05 28.35
C GLY A 12 -4.43 -1.46 28.55
N ARG A 13 -5.54 -2.21 28.46
CA ARG A 13 -5.57 -3.64 28.80
C ARG A 13 -6.46 -4.44 27.84
N LEU A 14 -5.86 -5.40 27.15
CA LEU A 14 -6.53 -6.61 26.69
C LEU A 14 -6.06 -7.76 27.59
N ASN A 15 -6.78 -8.88 27.64
CA ASN A 15 -6.34 -10.05 28.41
C ASN A 15 -4.93 -10.56 28.02
N THR A 16 -4.45 -10.15 26.84
CA THR A 16 -3.19 -10.58 26.22
C THR A 16 -2.06 -9.53 26.28
N LEU A 17 -2.38 -8.23 26.38
CA LEU A 17 -1.37 -7.15 26.40
C LEU A 17 -1.71 -6.10 27.46
N VAL A 18 -0.71 -5.75 28.27
CA VAL A 18 -0.75 -4.66 29.24
C VAL A 18 0.34 -3.66 28.89
N ILE A 19 -0.03 -2.38 28.78
CA ILE A 19 0.95 -1.30 28.57
C ILE A 19 1.05 -0.49 29.85
N GLY A 20 2.14 -0.65 30.60
CA GLY A 20 2.46 0.25 31.71
C GLY A 20 3.23 1.46 31.22
N GLY A 21 3.19 2.57 31.95
CA GLY A 21 3.95 3.77 31.59
C GLY A 21 4.43 4.57 32.79
N ARG A 22 5.57 5.24 32.64
CA ARG A 22 6.04 6.31 33.53
C ARG A 22 6.35 7.54 32.70
N THR A 23 6.01 8.72 33.21
CA THR A 23 6.33 10.00 32.57
C THR A 23 7.12 10.85 33.53
N ASP A 24 8.21 11.42 33.02
CA ASP A 24 9.07 12.36 33.73
C ASP A 24 9.38 13.57 32.82
N ALA A 25 10.37 14.38 33.20
CA ALA A 25 10.76 15.57 32.45
C ALA A 25 11.53 15.24 31.15
N GLU A 26 12.13 14.05 31.04
CA GLU A 26 12.91 13.63 29.87
C GLU A 26 12.03 12.95 28.81
N GLY A 27 10.92 12.35 29.22
CA GLY A 27 9.91 11.80 28.32
C GLY A 27 8.95 10.83 28.99
N THR A 28 8.29 10.03 28.15
CA THR A 28 7.42 8.94 28.59
C THR A 28 8.05 7.60 28.22
N LEU A 29 8.32 6.75 29.22
CA LEU A 29 8.68 5.35 29.00
C LEU A 29 7.44 4.47 29.13
N LEU A 30 7.10 3.77 28.05
CA LEU A 30 6.08 2.74 28.03
C LEU A 30 6.73 1.35 28.08
N THR A 31 6.08 0.41 28.77
CA THR A 31 6.55 -0.95 29.02
C THR A 31 5.45 -1.95 28.68
N PRO A 32 5.23 -2.25 27.39
CA PRO A 32 4.30 -3.30 26.99
C PRO A 32 4.74 -4.67 27.53
N ARG A 33 3.79 -5.46 28.04
CA ARG A 33 4.00 -6.81 28.55
C ARG A 33 2.90 -7.74 28.09
N GLY A 34 3.28 -8.94 27.64
CA GLY A 34 2.34 -9.91 27.10
C GLY A 34 2.66 -10.25 25.65
N GLU A 35 1.61 -10.39 24.85
CA GLU A 35 1.71 -10.78 23.45
C GLU A 35 1.15 -9.68 22.54
N LEU A 36 1.85 -9.42 21.43
CA LEU A 36 1.38 -8.52 20.38
C LEU A 36 0.59 -9.32 19.34
N VAL A 37 -0.73 -9.26 19.47
CA VAL A 37 -1.70 -9.94 18.60
C VAL A 37 -2.76 -8.95 18.09
N GLU A 38 -3.70 -9.45 17.29
CA GLU A 38 -4.83 -8.66 16.78
C GLU A 38 -5.56 -7.90 17.91
N GLY A 39 -5.86 -6.62 17.67
CA GLY A 39 -6.51 -5.73 18.65
C GLY A 39 -5.55 -4.93 19.55
N CYS A 40 -4.26 -5.29 19.60
CA CYS A 40 -3.29 -4.58 20.45
C CYS A 40 -2.95 -3.17 19.96
N ALA A 41 -3.10 -2.91 18.66
CA ALA A 41 -2.82 -1.62 18.05
C ALA A 41 -3.79 -0.53 18.52
N GLU A 42 -5.04 -0.91 18.77
CA GLU A 42 -6.11 -0.05 19.26
C GLU A 42 -5.84 0.38 20.70
N ILE A 43 -5.45 -0.57 21.58
CA ILE A 43 -5.03 -0.26 22.94
C ILE A 43 -3.87 0.74 22.94
N LEU A 44 -2.90 0.52 22.06
CA LEU A 44 -1.75 1.39 21.95
C LEU A 44 -2.18 2.79 21.52
N ALA A 45 -3.04 2.91 20.51
CA ALA A 45 -3.55 4.20 20.06
C ALA A 45 -4.23 4.96 21.19
N GLU A 46 -5.11 4.31 21.96
CA GLU A 46 -5.75 4.89 23.15
C GLU A 46 -4.72 5.33 24.20
N THR A 47 -3.72 4.48 24.47
CA THR A 47 -2.66 4.77 25.44
C THR A 47 -1.83 5.99 25.02
N LEU A 48 -1.48 6.08 23.74
CA LEU A 48 -0.73 7.19 23.16
C LEU A 48 -1.55 8.49 23.15
N ASP A 49 -2.86 8.39 22.90
CA ASP A 49 -3.74 9.56 22.92
C ASP A 49 -3.96 10.12 24.33
N ALA A 50 -3.90 9.27 25.35
CA ALA A 50 -3.97 9.66 26.76
C ALA A 50 -2.67 10.28 27.30
N LEU A 51 -1.58 10.30 26.54
CA LEU A 51 -0.32 10.89 26.99
C LEU A 51 -0.43 12.40 27.23
N PRO A 52 0.30 12.95 28.23
CA PRO A 52 0.33 14.39 28.48
C PRO A 52 0.77 15.20 27.25
N ALA A 53 0.14 16.36 27.03
CA ALA A 53 0.45 17.21 25.88
C ALA A 53 1.91 17.74 25.87
N GLY A 54 2.60 17.73 27.02
CA GLY A 54 4.01 18.13 27.15
C GLY A 54 5.02 17.02 26.90
N THR A 55 4.61 15.84 26.46
CA THR A 55 5.52 14.72 26.19
C THR A 55 6.48 15.06 25.05
N VAL A 56 7.77 15.17 25.36
CA VAL A 56 8.84 15.53 24.40
C VAL A 56 9.48 14.34 23.69
N ARG A 57 9.32 13.12 24.23
CA ARG A 57 9.79 11.84 23.66
C ARG A 57 8.98 10.69 24.24
N ILE A 58 8.80 9.63 23.45
CA ILE A 58 8.19 8.37 23.90
C ILE A 58 9.16 7.23 23.62
N ASP A 59 9.50 6.45 24.64
CA ASP A 59 10.34 5.27 24.48
C ASP A 59 9.53 4.03 24.87
N LEU A 60 9.57 3.00 24.04
CA LEU A 60 8.96 1.71 24.32
C LEU A 60 10.04 0.69 24.67
N ASP A 61 9.90 0.12 25.86
CA ASP A 61 10.63 -1.06 26.29
C ASP A 61 9.86 -2.33 25.92
N MET A 62 10.33 -3.01 24.88
CA MET A 62 9.69 -4.22 24.36
C MET A 62 10.19 -5.50 25.03
N SER A 63 11.00 -5.41 26.09
CA SER A 63 11.57 -6.60 26.73
C SER A 63 10.53 -7.51 27.38
N GLY A 64 9.37 -6.97 27.77
CA GLY A 64 8.26 -7.72 28.34
C GLY A 64 7.32 -8.36 27.32
N VAL A 65 7.52 -8.11 26.03
CA VAL A 65 6.78 -8.75 24.94
C VAL A 65 7.52 -10.01 24.53
N HIS A 66 6.87 -11.17 24.70
CA HIS A 66 7.49 -12.47 24.44
C HIS A 66 6.93 -13.17 23.20
N PHE A 67 5.79 -12.70 22.68
CA PHE A 67 5.18 -13.17 21.45
C PHE A 67 4.66 -12.00 20.62
N MET A 68 4.75 -12.14 19.31
CA MET A 68 4.31 -11.18 18.30
C MET A 68 3.89 -11.95 17.05
N ASP A 69 2.65 -11.84 16.64
CA ASP A 69 2.23 -12.31 15.31
C ASP A 69 2.39 -11.19 14.26
N THR A 70 1.85 -11.41 13.06
CA THR A 70 1.89 -10.40 12.00
C THR A 70 1.09 -9.12 12.34
N ALA A 71 0.08 -9.18 13.22
CA ALA A 71 -0.65 -8.00 13.68
C ALA A 71 0.24 -7.07 14.51
N GLY A 72 1.32 -7.59 15.11
CA GLY A 72 2.35 -6.78 15.73
C GLY A 72 3.00 -5.76 14.78
N LEU A 73 2.97 -5.96 13.46
CA LEU A 73 3.46 -4.95 12.52
C LEU A 73 2.54 -3.72 12.48
N ARG A 74 1.22 -3.91 12.61
CA ARG A 74 0.26 -2.79 12.72
C ARG A 74 0.51 -1.96 13.97
N PHE A 75 0.96 -2.59 15.07
CA PHE A 75 1.36 -1.88 16.29
C PHE A 75 2.52 -0.90 16.01
N LEU A 76 3.50 -1.29 15.19
CA LEU A 76 4.59 -0.40 14.78
C LEU A 76 4.09 0.75 13.90
N ASP A 77 3.14 0.49 13.01
CA ASP A 77 2.57 1.54 12.15
C ASP A 77 1.80 2.59 12.97
N VAL A 78 1.09 2.18 14.03
CA VAL A 78 0.46 3.12 14.98
C VAL A 78 1.51 4.02 15.65
N LEU A 79 2.64 3.47 16.07
CA LEU A 79 3.74 4.25 16.65
C LEU A 79 4.29 5.27 15.65
N ARG A 80 4.58 4.84 14.41
CA ARG A 80 5.08 5.72 13.34
C ARG A 80 4.08 6.84 13.04
N ALA A 81 2.80 6.50 12.91
CA ALA A 81 1.74 7.46 12.64
C ALA A 81 1.60 8.48 13.79
N HIS A 82 1.72 8.04 15.03
CA HIS A 82 1.69 8.94 16.19
C HIS A 82 2.91 9.86 16.23
N ALA A 83 4.12 9.29 16.05
CA ALA A 83 5.37 10.05 15.99
C ALA A 83 5.30 11.18 14.96
N HIS A 84 4.79 10.85 13.76
CA HIS A 84 4.63 11.82 12.68
C HIS A 84 3.56 12.88 13.01
N ARG A 85 2.38 12.45 13.47
CA ARG A 85 1.24 13.33 13.75
C ARG A 85 1.53 14.34 14.86
N ARG A 86 2.21 13.90 15.93
CA ARG A 86 2.54 14.74 17.10
C ARG A 86 3.92 15.39 16.99
N SER A 87 4.72 15.03 15.97
CA SER A 87 6.12 15.44 15.82
C SER A 87 6.96 15.16 17.08
N VAL A 88 6.68 14.03 17.74
CA VAL A 88 7.37 13.55 18.94
C VAL A 88 8.23 12.35 18.55
N PRO A 89 9.52 12.31 18.93
CA PRO A 89 10.36 11.13 18.72
C PRO A 89 9.78 9.91 19.46
N VAL A 90 9.66 8.79 18.75
CA VAL A 90 9.22 7.51 19.31
C VAL A 90 10.26 6.44 19.01
N THR A 91 10.72 5.71 20.03
CA THR A 91 11.60 4.55 19.87
C THR A 91 10.93 3.28 20.38
N ALA A 92 11.25 2.13 19.79
CA ALA A 92 10.82 0.84 20.33
C ALA A 92 12.01 -0.12 20.36
N THR A 93 12.52 -0.41 21.56
CA THR A 93 13.81 -1.10 21.74
C THR A 93 13.69 -2.32 22.65
N ARG A 94 14.81 -3.07 22.79
CA ARG A 94 14.93 -4.27 23.63
C ARG A 94 14.02 -5.43 23.21
N TRP A 95 13.71 -5.50 21.92
CA TRP A 95 13.12 -6.67 21.28
C TRP A 95 14.00 -7.90 21.51
N ASN A 96 13.38 -8.98 21.98
CA ASN A 96 14.05 -10.25 22.22
C ASN A 96 13.17 -11.41 21.76
N GLY A 97 13.70 -12.63 21.83
CA GLY A 97 12.95 -13.85 21.54
C GLY A 97 12.28 -13.85 20.17
N GLN A 98 11.04 -14.36 20.15
CA GLN A 98 10.25 -14.51 18.94
C GLN A 98 9.89 -13.16 18.27
N PRO A 99 9.51 -12.08 18.98
CA PRO A 99 9.29 -10.76 18.36
C PRO A 99 10.48 -10.22 17.57
N ARG A 100 11.71 -10.34 18.11
CA ARG A 100 12.92 -9.93 17.39
C ARG A 100 13.09 -10.70 16.08
N ARG A 101 12.77 -12.00 16.08
CA ARG A 101 12.83 -12.85 14.87
C ARG A 101 11.80 -12.43 13.83
N ILE A 102 10.60 -11.99 14.24
CA ILE A 102 9.60 -11.46 13.30
C ILE A 102 10.09 -10.17 12.62
N LEU A 103 10.72 -9.26 13.37
CA LEU A 103 11.32 -8.05 12.79
C LEU A 103 12.38 -8.40 11.74
N GLU A 104 13.26 -9.35 12.05
CA GLU A 104 14.29 -9.84 11.11
C GLU A 104 13.66 -10.43 9.83
N LEU A 105 12.64 -11.28 9.97
CA LEU A 105 11.92 -11.87 8.84
C LEU A 105 11.18 -10.83 8.00
N ALA A 106 10.71 -9.75 8.63
CA ALA A 106 10.07 -8.62 7.97
C ALA A 106 11.08 -7.63 7.34
N GLY A 107 12.39 -7.85 7.53
CA GLY A 107 13.44 -6.95 7.02
C GLY A 107 13.48 -5.59 7.75
N LEU A 108 13.03 -5.54 9.00
CA LEU A 108 13.06 -4.34 9.84
C LEU A 108 14.31 -4.31 10.73
N ASP A 109 14.73 -3.11 11.14
CA ASP A 109 15.78 -2.94 12.14
C ASP A 109 15.36 -3.62 13.45
N THR A 110 16.16 -4.61 13.88
CA THR A 110 15.88 -5.41 15.08
C THR A 110 16.26 -4.72 16.39
N THR A 111 16.94 -3.58 16.31
CA THR A 111 17.30 -2.72 17.45
C THR A 111 16.19 -1.71 17.69
N ASP A 112 15.77 -0.99 16.64
CA ASP A 112 14.63 -0.09 16.65
C ASP A 112 13.93 -0.05 15.28
N PRO A 113 12.80 -0.77 15.09
CA PRO A 113 12.11 -0.84 13.81
C PRO A 113 11.40 0.46 13.42
N LEU A 114 11.37 1.46 14.30
CA LEU A 114 10.83 2.79 14.01
C LEU A 114 11.89 3.72 13.40
N ARG A 115 13.17 3.36 13.52
CA ARG A 115 14.26 4.13 12.93
C ARG A 115 14.13 4.05 11.41
N THR A 116 14.00 5.20 10.75
CA THR A 116 14.21 5.28 9.31
C THR A 116 15.63 4.82 9.03
N PRO A 117 15.86 3.84 8.14
CA PRO A 117 17.20 3.45 7.77
C PRO A 117 17.92 4.70 7.26
N VAL A 118 18.99 5.11 7.94
CA VAL A 118 20.00 5.93 7.28
C VAL A 118 20.56 5.03 6.19
N PRO A 119 20.58 5.43 4.91
CA PRO A 119 21.26 4.64 3.91
C PRO A 119 22.75 4.67 4.28
N ASP A 120 23.19 3.63 4.98
CA ASP A 120 24.61 3.34 5.10
C ASP A 120 25.12 3.03 3.68
N PRO A 121 26.28 3.58 3.27
CA PRO A 121 26.96 3.13 2.07
C PRO A 121 27.52 1.72 2.33
N ASP A 122 26.65 0.72 2.19
CA ASP A 122 26.87 -0.73 2.33
C ASP A 122 27.00 -1.24 3.79
N PRO A 123 26.02 -2.04 4.25
CA PRO A 123 26.09 -3.46 3.95
C PRO A 123 24.81 -3.98 3.28
N ALA A 124 24.99 -4.88 2.31
CA ALA A 124 23.93 -5.60 1.60
C ALA A 124 22.68 -5.86 2.46
N PRO A 125 21.48 -5.45 2.02
CA PRO A 125 20.28 -5.68 2.79
C PRO A 125 20.16 -7.19 2.97
N THR A 126 20.13 -7.65 4.23
CA THR A 126 19.69 -9.01 4.54
C THR A 126 18.19 -9.04 4.29
N THR A 127 17.82 -8.95 3.01
CA THR A 127 16.47 -9.11 2.55
C THR A 127 16.17 -10.58 2.82
N SER A 128 15.39 -10.83 3.87
CA SER A 128 14.89 -12.17 4.18
C SER A 128 14.34 -12.81 2.89
N ALA A 129 14.57 -14.10 2.68
CA ALA A 129 14.04 -14.81 1.50
C ALA A 129 12.52 -14.59 1.34
N VAL A 130 11.80 -14.46 2.46
CA VAL A 130 10.37 -14.14 2.50
C VAL A 130 10.08 -12.73 1.97
N ALA A 131 10.94 -11.75 2.26
CA ALA A 131 10.80 -10.39 1.77
C ALA A 131 11.08 -10.31 0.26
N LEU A 132 12.06 -11.06 -0.25
CA LEU A 132 12.30 -11.22 -1.69
C LEU A 132 11.11 -11.87 -2.38
N GLU A 133 10.63 -13.01 -1.88
CA GLU A 133 9.50 -13.74 -2.45
C GLU A 133 8.24 -12.85 -2.50
N ARG A 134 7.95 -12.11 -1.43
CA ARG A 134 6.84 -11.15 -1.40
C ARG A 134 7.01 -10.01 -2.40
N ALA A 135 8.23 -9.49 -2.55
CA ALA A 135 8.52 -8.44 -3.51
C ALA A 135 8.31 -8.93 -4.96
N GLU A 136 8.74 -10.15 -5.26
CA GLU A 136 8.51 -10.80 -6.56
C GLU A 136 7.02 -11.04 -6.82
N GLN A 137 6.29 -11.59 -5.84
CA GLN A 137 4.84 -11.80 -5.95
C GLN A 137 4.10 -10.48 -6.16
N LEU A 138 4.45 -9.41 -5.44
CA LEU A 138 3.89 -8.08 -5.64
C LEU A 138 4.20 -7.53 -7.03
N HIS A 139 5.40 -7.77 -7.56
CA HIS A 139 5.76 -7.35 -8.90
C HIS A 139 4.91 -8.05 -9.96
N VAL A 140 4.75 -9.37 -9.85
CA VAL A 140 3.90 -10.17 -10.76
C VAL A 140 2.44 -9.69 -10.72
N LEU A 141 1.87 -9.53 -9.52
CA LEU A 141 0.49 -9.07 -9.36
C LEU A 141 0.28 -7.65 -9.92
N ARG A 142 1.24 -6.74 -9.75
CA ARG A 142 1.18 -5.39 -10.33
C ARG A 142 1.21 -5.44 -11.85
N ALA A 143 2.05 -6.29 -12.44
CA ALA A 143 2.12 -6.47 -13.88
C ALA A 143 0.80 -7.03 -14.44
N GLU A 144 0.21 -8.01 -13.76
CA GLU A 144 -1.09 -8.58 -14.15
C GLU A 144 -2.22 -7.55 -14.05
N VAL A 145 -2.28 -6.79 -12.96
CA VAL A 145 -3.25 -5.69 -12.80
C VAL A 145 -3.11 -4.66 -13.91
N GLU A 146 -1.88 -4.30 -14.30
CA GLU A 146 -1.67 -3.35 -15.38
C GLU A 146 -2.12 -3.91 -16.74
N GLN A 147 -1.83 -5.18 -17.03
CA GLN A 147 -2.34 -5.85 -18.24
C GLN A 147 -3.86 -5.90 -18.28
N LEU A 148 -4.52 -6.21 -17.16
CA LEU A 148 -5.97 -6.22 -17.04
C LEU A 148 -6.55 -4.80 -17.21
N ARG A 149 -5.93 -3.78 -16.62
CA ARG A 149 -6.33 -2.38 -16.80
C ARG A 149 -6.21 -1.96 -18.26
N GLN A 150 -5.12 -2.33 -18.93
CA GLN A 150 -4.92 -2.04 -20.34
C GLN A 150 -5.96 -2.76 -21.22
N ALA A 151 -6.29 -4.02 -20.91
CA ALA A 151 -7.34 -4.76 -21.60
C ALA A 151 -8.71 -4.09 -21.42
N ILE A 152 -9.06 -3.68 -20.20
CA ILE A 152 -10.30 -2.96 -19.90
C ILE A 152 -10.33 -1.60 -20.60
N ALA A 153 -9.22 -0.84 -20.60
CA ALA A 153 -9.11 0.46 -21.25
C ALA A 153 -9.21 0.39 -22.78
N SER A 154 -8.93 -0.77 -23.39
CA SER A 154 -9.06 -0.96 -24.85
C SER A 154 -10.51 -1.21 -25.31
N ARG A 155 -11.42 -1.56 -24.40
CA ARG A 155 -12.82 -1.90 -24.69
C ARG A 155 -13.69 -0.69 -25.08
N PRO A 156 -13.57 0.49 -24.44
CA PRO A 156 -14.30 1.70 -24.82
C PRO A 156 -14.07 2.15 -26.27
N VAL A 157 -12.85 2.07 -26.79
CA VAL A 157 -12.53 2.54 -28.14
C VAL A 157 -13.16 1.64 -29.21
N ILE A 158 -13.19 0.34 -28.98
CA ILE A 158 -13.84 -0.64 -29.87
C ILE A 158 -15.35 -0.43 -29.88
N ASP A 159 -15.95 -0.20 -28.70
CA ASP A 159 -17.38 0.03 -28.59
C ASP A 159 -17.80 1.40 -29.17
N GLN A 160 -16.95 2.43 -29.04
CA GLN A 160 -17.14 3.73 -29.72
C GLN A 160 -17.07 3.61 -31.24
N ALA A 161 -16.07 2.91 -31.78
CA ALA A 161 -15.95 2.67 -33.22
C ALA A 161 -17.17 1.92 -33.77
N ARG A 162 -17.68 0.94 -33.01
CA ARG A 162 -18.92 0.22 -33.36
C ARG A 162 -20.12 1.16 -33.42
N GLY A 163 -20.27 2.04 -32.42
CA GLY A 163 -21.33 3.06 -32.41
C GLY A 163 -21.25 4.03 -33.60
N ILE A 164 -20.03 4.46 -33.99
CA ILE A 164 -19.82 5.30 -35.17
C ILE A 164 -20.24 4.58 -36.44
N LEU A 165 -19.89 3.29 -36.61
CA LEU A 165 -20.30 2.50 -37.77
C LEU A 165 -21.81 2.31 -37.83
N MET A 166 -22.45 2.02 -36.70
CA MET A 166 -23.91 1.92 -36.60
C MET A 166 -24.58 3.23 -37.04
N ALA A 167 -24.07 4.38 -36.57
CA ALA A 167 -24.62 5.69 -36.91
C ALA A 167 -24.38 6.08 -38.37
N THR A 168 -23.22 5.71 -38.95
CA THR A 168 -22.82 6.12 -40.30
C THR A 168 -23.42 5.23 -41.39
N HIS A 169 -23.50 3.91 -41.14
CA HIS A 169 -23.96 2.92 -42.13
C HIS A 169 -25.38 2.40 -41.85
N GLY A 170 -26.02 2.82 -40.75
CA GLY A 170 -27.37 2.37 -40.39
C GLY A 170 -27.45 0.87 -40.08
N CYS A 171 -26.35 0.27 -39.63
CA CYS A 171 -26.26 -1.17 -39.37
C CYS A 171 -26.43 -1.52 -37.89
N THR A 172 -26.67 -2.79 -37.62
CA THR A 172 -26.75 -3.35 -36.26
C THR A 172 -25.36 -3.47 -35.61
N SER A 173 -25.35 -3.64 -34.28
CA SER A 173 -24.10 -3.83 -33.52
C SER A 173 -23.28 -5.05 -34.00
N ASP A 174 -23.95 -6.13 -34.39
CA ASP A 174 -23.30 -7.36 -34.87
C ASP A 174 -22.68 -7.17 -36.26
N GLU A 175 -23.37 -6.45 -37.15
CA GLU A 175 -22.85 -6.08 -38.47
C GLU A 175 -21.65 -5.13 -38.34
N ALA A 176 -21.73 -4.12 -37.46
CA ALA A 176 -20.60 -3.23 -37.18
C ALA A 176 -19.38 -3.98 -36.62
N TRP A 177 -19.59 -4.98 -35.76
CA TRP A 177 -18.51 -5.86 -35.28
C TRP A 177 -17.90 -6.70 -36.41
N HIS A 178 -18.73 -7.23 -37.31
CA HIS A 178 -18.27 -7.97 -38.48
C HIS A 178 -17.38 -7.11 -39.37
N ILE A 179 -17.81 -5.87 -39.66
CA ILE A 179 -17.05 -4.89 -40.46
C ILE A 179 -15.68 -4.60 -39.83
N LEU A 180 -15.64 -4.33 -38.50
CA LEU A 180 -14.37 -4.10 -37.80
C LEU A 180 -13.42 -5.31 -37.87
N ARG A 181 -13.98 -6.52 -37.76
CA ARG A 181 -13.23 -7.77 -37.82
C ARG A 181 -12.69 -8.02 -39.23
N GLU A 182 -13.49 -7.82 -40.27
CA GLU A 182 -13.07 -7.96 -41.67
C GLU A 182 -11.98 -6.95 -42.02
N ALA A 183 -12.15 -5.69 -41.64
CA ALA A 183 -11.13 -4.66 -41.83
C ALA A 183 -9.81 -5.05 -41.14
N SER A 184 -9.86 -5.59 -39.92
CA SER A 184 -8.69 -6.08 -39.19
C SER A 184 -7.98 -7.24 -39.89
N GLN A 185 -8.74 -8.17 -40.45
CA GLN A 185 -8.19 -9.32 -41.18
C GLN A 185 -7.58 -8.90 -42.51
N LEU A 186 -8.27 -8.06 -43.29
CA LEU A 186 -7.81 -7.58 -44.59
C LEU A 186 -6.56 -6.70 -44.47
N SER A 187 -6.47 -5.88 -43.42
CA SER A 187 -5.33 -4.98 -43.22
C SER A 187 -4.23 -5.57 -42.33
N ASN A 188 -4.40 -6.81 -41.82
CA ASN A 188 -3.52 -7.45 -40.85
C ASN A 188 -3.11 -6.52 -39.68
N THR A 189 -4.03 -5.66 -39.25
CA THR A 189 -3.81 -4.65 -38.20
C THR A 189 -4.65 -5.01 -36.99
N LYS A 190 -4.11 -4.79 -35.78
CA LYS A 190 -4.83 -5.10 -34.54
C LYS A 190 -6.13 -4.29 -34.48
N LEU A 191 -7.23 -4.96 -34.12
CA LEU A 191 -8.58 -4.39 -34.12
C LEU A 191 -8.69 -3.09 -33.30
N HIS A 192 -8.02 -3.01 -32.15
CA HIS A 192 -8.00 -1.78 -31.33
C HIS A 192 -7.36 -0.58 -32.06
N THR A 193 -6.39 -0.81 -32.93
CA THR A 193 -5.73 0.24 -33.74
C THR A 193 -6.68 0.76 -34.81
N ILE A 194 -7.46 -0.11 -35.45
CA ILE A 194 -8.48 0.27 -36.42
C ILE A 194 -9.61 1.03 -35.73
N ALA A 195 -10.07 0.55 -34.58
CA ALA A 195 -11.09 1.24 -33.80
C ALA A 195 -10.63 2.65 -33.35
N ALA A 196 -9.36 2.79 -32.95
CA ALA A 196 -8.78 4.09 -32.62
C ALA A 196 -8.74 5.03 -33.83
N ALA A 197 -8.33 4.54 -35.01
CA ALA A 197 -8.31 5.32 -36.24
C ALA A 197 -9.71 5.78 -36.68
N LEU A 198 -10.72 4.92 -36.55
CA LEU A 198 -12.11 5.26 -36.85
C LEU A 198 -12.69 6.30 -35.88
N THR A 199 -12.39 6.14 -34.58
CA THR A 199 -12.82 7.10 -33.55
C THR A 199 -12.14 8.45 -33.73
N ALA A 200 -10.84 8.47 -34.09
CA ALA A 200 -10.09 9.68 -34.38
C ALA A 200 -10.57 10.38 -35.66
N GLY A 201 -10.92 9.64 -36.71
CA GLY A 201 -11.43 10.19 -37.97
C GLY A 201 -12.87 10.74 -37.89
N ALA A 202 -13.65 10.31 -36.90
CA ALA A 202 -14.98 10.87 -36.61
C ALA A 202 -14.88 12.14 -35.73
N GLY A 203 -13.78 12.32 -35.00
CA GLY A 203 -13.41 13.58 -34.38
C GLY A 203 -12.84 14.54 -35.42
N THR A 204 -13.18 15.82 -35.34
CA THR A 204 -12.89 16.84 -36.37
C THR A 204 -11.41 17.16 -36.64
N GLU A 205 -10.43 16.39 -36.13
CA GLU A 205 -8.98 16.69 -36.27
C GLU A 205 -8.03 15.45 -36.40
N GLY A 206 -8.50 14.28 -36.88
CA GLY A 206 -7.64 13.08 -37.03
C GLY A 206 -7.10 12.81 -38.44
N GLU A 207 -5.81 12.42 -38.56
CA GLU A 207 -5.19 11.84 -39.77
C GLU A 207 -6.12 10.76 -40.36
N PRO A 208 -6.43 10.81 -41.67
CA PRO A 208 -7.42 9.92 -42.26
C PRO A 208 -6.98 8.46 -42.15
N PRO A 209 -7.92 7.52 -41.92
CA PRO A 209 -7.59 6.11 -41.78
C PRO A 209 -6.86 5.59 -43.04
N PRO A 210 -5.97 4.59 -42.87
CA PRO A 210 -5.20 4.04 -43.98
C PRO A 210 -6.07 3.68 -45.19
N PRO A 211 -5.57 3.84 -46.43
CA PRO A 211 -6.38 3.67 -47.65
C PRO A 211 -7.06 2.29 -47.73
N ALA A 212 -6.45 1.23 -47.21
CA ALA A 212 -7.05 -0.10 -47.14
C ALA A 212 -8.32 -0.16 -46.28
N VAL A 213 -8.40 0.64 -45.20
CA VAL A 213 -9.58 0.72 -44.32
C VAL A 213 -10.70 1.50 -45.01
N ARG A 214 -10.38 2.54 -45.79
CA ARG A 214 -11.38 3.30 -46.56
C ARG A 214 -12.03 2.45 -47.65
N THR A 215 -11.25 1.62 -48.33
CA THR A 215 -11.77 0.71 -49.37
C THR A 215 -12.69 -0.38 -48.80
N ALA A 216 -12.46 -0.80 -47.55
CA ALA A 216 -13.31 -1.78 -46.88
C ALA A 216 -14.61 -1.18 -46.30
N LEU A 217 -14.71 0.16 -46.24
CA LEU A 217 -15.86 0.89 -45.70
C LEU A 217 -16.71 1.60 -46.76
N ALA A 218 -16.29 1.55 -48.04
CA ALA A 218 -17.02 2.08 -49.19
C ALA A 218 -17.93 1.02 -49.80
#